data_AF-A0A7V8CVH9-F1
#
_entry.id   AF-A0A7V8CVH9-F1
#
_cell.length_a   1.000
_cell.length_b   1.000
_cell.length_c   1.000
_cell.angle_alpha   90.00
_cell.angle_beta   90.00
_cell.angle_gamma   90.00
#
_symmetry.space_group_name_H-M   'P 1'
#
loop_
_entity.id
_entity.type
_entity.pdbx_description
1 polymer ?
#
loop_
_entity_poly.entity_id
_entity_poly.type
_entity_poly.pdbx_seq_one_letter_code
_entity_poly.pdbx_strand_id
1 'polypeptide(L)'
;MDRQRSALMTTPPLDAVADDQQRLTLGQALLGAERTGQLSPAAWPLLRDILLASNDPAVLALVALLRAWMQARQMVMTAYQDLEGGMAAVTAAQDTPHILADAAAQLSMRADELAARARQLADLERERR
;
A
#
# COMPACT_ATOMS: atom_id res chain seq x y z
N MET A 1 -8.31 15.56 -53.24
CA MET A 1 -8.98 16.60 -52.44
C MET A 1 -8.95 16.13 -50.99
N ASP A 2 -8.07 16.78 -50.23
CA ASP A 2 -7.32 16.22 -49.13
C ASP A 2 -8.01 16.34 -47.77
N ARG A 3 -7.69 15.37 -46.92
CA ARG A 3 -8.14 15.21 -45.54
C ARG A 3 -7.53 16.31 -44.67
N GLN A 4 -8.29 17.36 -44.36
CA GLN A 4 -7.93 18.26 -43.25
C GLN A 4 -8.25 17.55 -41.91
N ARG A 5 -7.28 16.74 -41.49
CA ARG A 5 -7.08 16.33 -40.10
C ARG A 5 -6.73 17.58 -39.28
N SER A 6 -7.74 18.29 -38.80
CA SER A 6 -7.57 19.23 -37.69
C SER A 6 -7.29 18.43 -36.43
N ALA A 7 -6.00 18.19 -36.17
CA ALA A 7 -5.53 17.67 -34.91
C ALA A 7 -5.85 18.70 -33.82
N LEU A 8 -6.91 18.44 -33.06
CA LEU A 8 -7.13 19.05 -31.75
C LEU A 8 -5.98 18.58 -30.84
N MET A 9 -4.87 19.31 -30.87
CA MET A 9 -3.91 19.31 -29.76
C MET A 9 -4.60 20.00 -28.58
N THR A 10 -5.40 19.23 -27.85
CA THR A 10 -5.93 19.65 -26.56
C THR A 10 -4.77 19.61 -25.58
N THR A 11 -3.95 20.66 -25.54
CA THR A 11 -3.04 20.91 -24.43
C THR A 11 -3.89 21.00 -23.17
N PRO A 12 -3.63 20.19 -22.12
CA PRO A 12 -4.35 20.35 -20.87
C PRO A 12 -4.14 21.77 -20.33
N PRO A 13 -5.15 22.40 -19.72
CA PRO A 13 -4.98 23.73 -19.14
C PRO A 13 -3.86 23.69 -18.11
N LEU A 14 -2.98 24.70 -18.13
CA LEU A 14 -1.85 24.83 -17.21
C LEU A 14 -2.26 24.69 -15.74
N ASP A 15 -3.49 25.10 -15.41
CA ASP A 15 -4.09 24.99 -14.08
C ASP A 15 -4.35 23.53 -13.66
N ALA A 16 -4.80 22.67 -14.59
CA ALA A 16 -5.02 21.25 -14.29
C ALA A 16 -3.71 20.49 -14.07
N VAL A 17 -2.65 20.87 -14.79
CA VAL A 17 -1.31 20.29 -14.62
C VAL A 17 -0.70 20.75 -13.28
N ALA A 18 -0.93 22.01 -12.89
CA ALA A 18 -0.48 22.53 -11.59
C ALA A 18 -1.21 21.86 -10.42
N ASP A 19 -2.53 21.69 -10.53
CA ASP A 19 -3.34 20.98 -9.54
C ASP A 19 -2.88 19.53 -9.38
N ASP A 20 -2.67 18.80 -10.49
CA ASP A 20 -2.20 17.40 -10.44
C ASP A 20 -0.80 17.28 -9.83
N GLN A 21 0.10 18.23 -10.11
CA GLN A 21 1.42 18.28 -9.49
C GLN A 21 1.33 18.54 -7.97
N GLN A 22 0.46 19.45 -7.53
CA GLN A 22 0.23 19.74 -6.11
C GLN A 22 -0.40 18.56 -5.38
N ARG A 23 -1.33 17.86 -6.02
CA ARG A 23 -1.98 16.65 -5.51
C ARG A 23 -0.96 15.52 -5.33
N LEU A 24 -0.14 15.23 -6.34
CA LEU A 24 0.98 14.28 -6.22
C LEU A 24 1.93 14.66 -5.08
N THR A 25 2.25 15.95 -4.94
CA THR A 25 3.13 16.47 -3.88
C THR A 25 2.52 16.26 -2.49
N LEU A 26 1.23 16.52 -2.30
CA LEU A 26 0.54 16.33 -1.02
C LEU A 26 0.47 14.85 -0.63
N GLY A 27 0.11 13.98 -1.56
CA GLY A 27 0.08 12.53 -1.32
C GLY A 27 1.46 11.98 -0.95
N GLN A 28 2.51 12.42 -1.64
CA GLN A 28 3.89 12.06 -1.33
C GLN A 28 4.36 12.61 0.02
N ALA A 29 3.97 13.83 0.38
CA ALA A 29 4.32 14.44 1.67
C ALA A 29 3.66 13.70 2.84
N LEU A 30 2.37 13.36 2.72
CA LEU A 30 1.63 12.61 3.74
C LEU A 30 2.18 11.20 3.93
N LEU A 31 2.49 10.49 2.84
CA LEU A 31 3.14 9.18 2.88
C LEU A 31 4.59 9.26 3.38
N GLY A 32 5.31 10.36 3.11
CA GLY A 32 6.66 10.60 3.59
C GLY A 32 6.71 10.92 5.10
N ALA A 33 5.75 11.70 5.58
CA ALA A 33 5.57 12.01 7.00
C ALA A 33 5.23 10.76 7.81
N GLU A 34 4.45 9.86 7.24
CA GLU A 34 4.16 8.55 7.84
C GLU A 34 5.43 7.69 7.95
N ARG A 35 6.20 7.56 6.86
CA ARG A 35 7.42 6.74 6.84
C ARG A 35 8.48 7.23 7.83
N THR A 36 8.54 8.54 8.04
CA THR A 36 9.48 9.18 8.97
C THR A 36 8.98 9.19 10.41
N GLY A 37 7.79 8.62 10.68
CA GLY A 37 7.16 8.61 12.00
C GLY A 37 6.64 9.97 12.45
N GLN A 38 6.61 10.96 11.56
CA GLN A 38 6.04 12.29 11.82
C GLN A 38 4.51 12.22 11.93
N LEU A 39 3.88 11.23 11.30
CA LEU A 39 2.48 10.91 11.48
C LEU A 39 2.31 9.66 12.34
N SER A 40 1.66 9.84 13.50
CA SER A 40 1.23 8.72 14.32
C SER A 40 0.16 7.89 13.59
N PRO A 41 0.20 6.55 13.66
CA PRO A 41 -0.85 5.69 13.11
C PRO A 41 -2.25 6.04 13.63
N ALA A 42 -2.35 6.57 14.85
CA ALA A 42 -3.63 6.98 15.44
C ALA A 42 -4.22 8.26 14.80
N ALA A 43 -3.40 9.08 14.12
CA ALA A 43 -3.86 10.28 13.44
C ALA A 43 -4.52 9.97 12.08
N TRP A 44 -4.33 8.75 11.56
CA TRP A 44 -4.74 8.41 10.21
C TRP A 44 -6.24 8.41 9.93
N PRO A 45 -7.09 7.84 10.81
CA PRO A 45 -8.53 7.89 10.60
C PRO A 45 -9.03 9.33 10.42
N LEU A 46 -8.51 10.26 11.22
CA LEU A 46 -8.91 11.66 11.21
C LEU A 46 -8.41 12.40 9.95
N LEU A 47 -7.17 12.14 9.52
CA LEU A 47 -6.62 12.67 8.26
C LEU A 47 -7.39 12.14 7.04
N ARG A 48 -7.75 10.86 7.06
CA ARG A 48 -8.59 10.25 6.02
C ARG A 48 -9.94 10.94 5.95
N ASP A 49 -10.59 11.19 7.08
CA ASP A 49 -11.92 11.80 7.10
C ASP A 49 -11.88 13.24 6.57
N ILE A 50 -10.84 14.01 6.91
CA ILE A 50 -10.60 15.35 6.36
C ILE A 50 -10.39 15.29 4.84
N LEU A 51 -9.63 14.32 4.33
CA LEU A 51 -9.40 14.18 2.89
C LEU A 51 -10.63 13.66 2.13
N LEU A 52 -11.43 12.79 2.75
CA LEU A 52 -12.69 12.29 2.18
C LEU A 52 -13.80 13.33 2.17
N ALA A 53 -13.73 14.33 3.05
CA ALA A 53 -14.63 15.49 3.01
C ALA A 53 -14.37 16.39 1.78
N SER A 54 -13.26 16.18 1.06
CA SER A 54 -13.00 16.84 -0.22
C SER A 54 -13.79 16.18 -1.34
N ASN A 55 -14.46 17.00 -2.18
CA ASN A 55 -15.13 16.55 -3.40
C ASN A 55 -14.22 16.55 -4.63
N ASP A 56 -12.93 16.84 -4.45
CA ASP A 56 -11.95 16.81 -5.53
C ASP A 56 -11.67 15.35 -5.94
N PRO A 57 -11.96 14.94 -7.19
CA PRO A 57 -11.76 13.57 -7.65
C PRO A 57 -10.31 13.09 -7.52
N ALA A 58 -9.33 13.98 -7.61
CA ALA A 58 -7.95 13.59 -7.48
C ALA A 58 -7.49 13.49 -6.01
N VAL A 59 -8.08 14.25 -5.10
CA VAL A 59 -7.92 14.00 -3.65
C VAL A 59 -8.51 12.64 -3.28
N LEU A 60 -9.66 12.28 -3.84
CA LEU A 60 -10.26 10.95 -3.65
C LEU A 60 -9.35 9.83 -4.19
N ALA A 61 -8.69 10.04 -5.34
CA ALA A 61 -7.73 9.09 -5.90
C ALA A 61 -6.50 8.90 -5.00
N LEU A 62 -5.96 9.98 -4.44
CA LEU A 62 -4.85 9.91 -3.47
C LEU A 62 -5.24 9.17 -2.20
N VAL A 63 -6.45 9.41 -1.68
CA VAL A 63 -6.96 8.69 -0.51
C VAL A 63 -7.11 7.19 -0.79
N ALA A 64 -7.52 6.82 -2.01
CA ALA A 64 -7.60 5.42 -2.41
C ALA A 64 -6.23 4.75 -2.40
N LEU A 65 -5.20 5.42 -2.94
CA LEU A 65 -3.83 4.93 -2.93
C LEU A 65 -3.24 4.83 -1.50
N LEU A 66 -3.50 5.85 -0.66
CA LEU A 66 -3.11 5.84 0.74
C LEU A 66 -3.77 4.66 1.50
N ARG A 67 -5.04 4.38 1.22
CA ARG A 67 -5.78 3.26 1.82
C ARG A 67 -5.19 1.91 1.38
N ALA A 68 -4.91 1.74 0.08
CA ALA A 68 -4.31 0.53 -0.44
C ALA A 68 -2.94 0.26 0.21
N TRP A 69 -2.11 1.29 0.35
CA TRP A 69 -0.81 1.20 1.02
C TRP A 69 -0.94 0.82 2.51
N MET A 70 -1.83 1.49 3.26
CA MET A 70 -2.08 1.16 4.67
C MET A 70 -2.58 -0.28 4.85
N GLN A 71 -3.48 -0.73 3.97
CA GLN A 71 -4.01 -2.09 3.99
C GLN A 71 -2.91 -3.12 3.71
N ALA A 72 -2.07 -2.88 2.70
CA ALA A 72 -0.93 -3.75 2.40
C ALA A 72 0.04 -3.85 3.59
N ARG A 73 0.33 -2.73 4.27
CA ARG A 73 1.17 -2.72 5.47
C ARG A 73 0.54 -3.49 6.64
N GLN A 74 -0.75 -3.31 6.88
CA GLN A 74 -1.47 -4.08 7.89
C GLN A 74 -1.43 -5.59 7.59
N MET A 75 -1.61 -5.97 6.32
CA MET A 75 -1.49 -7.37 5.90
C MET A 75 -0.08 -7.93 6.14
N VAL A 76 0.97 -7.16 5.90
CA VAL A 76 2.35 -7.57 6.22
C VAL A 76 2.53 -7.77 7.73
N MET A 77 2.06 -6.83 8.56
CA MET A 77 2.15 -6.94 10.02
C MET A 77 1.41 -8.18 10.55
N THR A 78 0.20 -8.46 10.05
CA THR A 78 -0.54 -9.66 10.42
C THR A 78 0.18 -10.93 9.97
N ALA A 79 0.73 -10.96 8.75
CA ALA A 79 1.49 -12.12 8.27
C ALA A 79 2.77 -12.38 9.10
N TYR A 80 3.43 -11.33 9.60
CA TYR A 80 4.53 -11.48 10.55
C TYR A 80 4.09 -12.13 11.86
N GLN A 81 2.96 -11.70 12.43
CA GLN A 81 2.41 -12.30 13.65
C GLN A 81 2.03 -13.77 13.43
N ASP A 82 1.44 -14.09 12.28
CA ASP A 82 1.11 -15.47 11.91
C ASP A 82 2.37 -16.33 11.76
N LEU A 83 3.45 -15.78 11.20
CA LEU A 83 4.75 -16.46 11.09
C LEU A 83 5.35 -16.73 12.47
N GLU A 84 5.35 -15.75 13.38
CA GLU A 84 5.81 -15.92 14.76
C GLU A 84 5.03 -17.02 15.49
N GLY A 85 3.70 -17.02 15.36
CA GLY A 85 2.86 -18.09 15.91
C GLY A 85 3.17 -19.47 15.30
N GLY A 86 3.51 -19.51 14.00
CA GLY A 86 3.94 -20.73 13.32
C GLY A 86 5.28 -21.27 13.85
N MET A 87 6.25 -20.38 14.09
CA MET A 87 7.55 -20.76 14.67
C MET A 87 7.40 -21.31 16.08
N ALA A 88 6.51 -20.73 16.89
CA ALA A 88 6.18 -21.25 18.21
C ALA A 88 5.56 -22.64 18.13
N ALA A 89 4.65 -22.90 17.17
CA ALA A 89 4.05 -24.21 16.95
C ALA A 89 5.07 -25.27 16.52
N VAL A 90 6.00 -24.93 15.62
CA VAL A 90 7.12 -25.82 15.23
C VAL A 90 7.99 -26.14 16.44
N THR A 91 8.29 -25.15 17.28
CA THR A 91 9.07 -25.33 18.51
C THR A 91 8.37 -26.26 19.50
N ALA A 92 7.05 -26.13 19.65
CA ALA A 92 6.26 -27.00 20.53
C ALA A 92 6.11 -28.43 20.00
N ALA A 93 6.20 -28.63 18.69
CA ALA A 93 6.04 -29.93 18.04
C ALA A 93 7.34 -30.76 17.94
N GLN A 94 8.46 -30.27 18.48
CA GLN A 94 9.81 -30.84 18.27
C GLN A 94 9.92 -32.34 18.56
N ASP A 95 9.18 -32.86 19.55
CA ASP A 95 9.26 -34.27 19.97
C ASP A 95 8.27 -35.18 19.23
N THR A 96 7.46 -34.66 18.30
CA THR A 96 6.42 -35.42 17.61
C THR A 96 6.58 -35.33 16.09
N PRO A 97 7.25 -36.31 15.43
CA PRO A 97 7.73 -36.17 14.05
C PRO A 97 6.66 -35.83 13.01
N HIS A 98 5.46 -36.39 13.13
CA HIS A 98 4.36 -36.12 12.20
C HIS A 98 3.75 -34.72 12.41
N ILE A 99 3.61 -34.29 13.68
CA ILE A 99 3.16 -32.93 14.01
C ILE A 99 4.20 -31.89 13.58
N LEU A 100 5.49 -32.21 13.71
CA LEU A 100 6.58 -31.35 13.28
C LEU A 100 6.57 -31.13 11.77
N ALA A 101 6.35 -32.18 10.98
CA ALA A 101 6.26 -32.09 9.52
C ALA A 101 5.09 -31.20 9.08
N ASP A 102 3.92 -31.37 9.69
CA ASP A 102 2.75 -30.55 9.40
C ASP A 102 2.95 -29.08 9.83
N ALA A 103 3.55 -28.84 11.00
CA ALA A 103 3.86 -27.51 11.50
C ALA A 103 4.89 -26.79 10.60
N ALA A 104 5.91 -27.50 10.12
CA ALA A 104 6.91 -26.95 9.20
C ALA A 104 6.30 -26.60 7.83
N ALA A 105 5.41 -27.45 7.30
CA ALA A 105 4.69 -27.15 6.05
C ALA A 105 3.81 -25.90 6.19
N GLN A 106 3.09 -25.76 7.31
CA GLN A 106 2.30 -24.56 7.61
C GLN A 106 3.18 -23.31 7.77
N LEU A 107 4.34 -23.43 8.41
CA LEU A 107 5.28 -22.32 8.53
C LEU A 107 5.80 -21.86 7.16
N SER A 108 6.13 -22.80 6.28
CA SER A 108 6.57 -22.49 4.90
C SER A 108 5.50 -21.70 4.14
N MET A 109 4.24 -22.13 4.18
CA MET A 109 3.14 -21.42 3.54
C MET A 109 2.99 -19.98 4.06
N ARG A 110 3.10 -19.78 5.38
CA ARG A 110 3.01 -18.45 6.00
C ARG A 110 4.17 -17.55 5.59
N ALA A 111 5.38 -18.12 5.46
CA ALA A 111 6.55 -17.40 4.96
C ALA A 111 6.38 -16.95 3.50
N ASP A 112 5.84 -17.82 2.65
CA ASP A 112 5.54 -17.50 1.25
C ASP A 112 4.48 -16.39 1.12
N GLU A 113 3.44 -16.45 1.96
CA GLU A 113 2.41 -15.42 2.02
C GLU A 113 2.96 -14.07 2.49
N LEU A 114 3.82 -14.05 3.50
CA LEU A 114 4.53 -12.85 3.93
C LEU A 114 5.38 -12.28 2.78
N ALA A 115 6.12 -13.12 2.06
CA ALA A 115 6.93 -12.70 0.93
C ALA A 115 6.08 -12.10 -0.20
N ALA A 116 4.91 -12.67 -0.50
CA ALA A 116 3.98 -12.16 -1.49
C ALA A 116 3.42 -10.77 -1.09
N ARG A 117 2.99 -10.63 0.17
CA ARG A 117 2.49 -9.35 0.72
C ARG A 117 3.57 -8.28 0.75
N ALA A 118 4.80 -8.65 1.10
CA ALA A 118 5.94 -7.73 1.06
C ALA A 118 6.27 -7.26 -0.36
N ARG A 119 6.13 -8.13 -1.38
CA ARG A 119 6.28 -7.74 -2.80
C ARG A 119 5.20 -6.77 -3.23
N GLN A 120 3.94 -7.04 -2.88
CA GLN A 120 2.83 -6.12 -3.18
C GLN A 120 3.07 -4.73 -2.57
N LEU A 121 3.54 -4.67 -1.33
CA LEU A 121 3.91 -3.41 -0.69
C LEU A 121 5.06 -2.71 -1.45
N ALA A 122 6.10 -3.46 -1.84
CA ALA A 122 7.24 -2.91 -2.58
C ALA A 122 6.86 -2.41 -3.98
N ASP A 123 5.91 -3.06 -4.66
CA ASP A 123 5.45 -2.63 -5.98
C ASP A 123 4.61 -1.34 -5.90
N LEU A 124 3.74 -1.23 -4.89
CA LEU A 124 3.05 0.02 -4.55
C LEU A 124 4.03 1.17 -4.23
N GLU A 125 5.20 0.86 -3.66
CA GLU A 125 6.25 1.85 -3.41
C GLU A 125 7.01 2.24 -4.69
N ARG A 126 7.12 1.35 -5.67
CA ARG A 126 7.81 1.59 -6.96
C ARG A 126 6.97 2.39 -7.94
N GLU A 127 5.68 2.11 -8.05
CA GLU A 127 4.73 2.88 -8.89
C GLU A 127 4.63 4.36 -8.47
N ARG A 128 5.23 4.72 -7.33
CA ARG A 128 5.27 6.05 -6.74
C ARG A 128 6.55 6.85 -7.01
N ARG A 129 7.60 6.24 -7.60
CA ARG A 129 8.87 6.89 -7.94
C ARG A 129 8.89 7.35 -9.40
#